data_AF-A0A6L3F5H4-F1
#
_entry.id   AF-A0A6L3F5H4-F1
#
_cell.length_a   1.000
_cell.length_b   1.000
_cell.length_c   1.000
_cell.angle_alpha   90.00
_cell.angle_beta   90.00
_cell.angle_gamma   90.00
#
_symmetry.space_group_name_H-M   'P 1'
#
loop_
_entity.id
_entity.type
_entity.pdbx_description
1 polymer ?
#
loop_
_entity_poly.entity_id
_entity_poly.type
_entity_poly.pdbx_seq_one_letter_code
_entity_poly.pdbx_strand_id
1 'polypeptide(L)' 'MELGYLSDVWKGGIIPGTWIEGEPEKSFWTGTKVKGKRRLAISAFRCTECGYLELYANR' A
#
# COMPACT_ATOMS: atom_id res chain seq x y z
N MET A 1 14.33 12.16 8.27
CA MET A 1 13.14 11.40 7.83
C MET A 1 13.02 10.15 8.66
N GLU A 2 11.80 9.74 8.97
CA GLU A 2 11.47 8.59 9.82
C GLU A 2 10.77 7.51 8.98
N LEU A 3 11.22 6.26 9.08
CA LEU A 3 10.64 5.12 8.37
C LEU A 3 9.34 4.66 9.05
N GLY A 4 8.31 4.42 8.25
CA GLY A 4 7.07 3.78 8.65
C GLY A 4 6.42 3.05 7.47
N TYR A 5 5.16 2.67 7.63
CA TYR A 5 4.35 2.08 6.56
C TYR A 5 2.88 2.47 6.74
N LEU A 6 2.16 2.57 5.62
CA LEU A 6 0.69 2.62 5.63
C LEU A 6 0.18 1.22 5.93
N SER A 7 -0.86 1.06 6.74
CA SER A 7 -1.48 -0.24 6.97
C SER A 7 -2.80 -0.39 6.22
N ASP A 8 -2.98 -1.52 5.55
CA ASP A 8 -4.29 -1.93 5.06
C ASP A 8 -5.00 -2.71 6.16
N VAL A 9 -6.27 -2.37 6.43
CA VAL A 9 -7.09 -3.08 7.43
C VAL A 9 -7.88 -4.16 6.72
N TRP A 10 -7.50 -5.43 6.97
CA TRP A 10 -8.31 -6.58 6.56
C TRP A 10 -9.00 -7.17 7.79
N LYS A 11 -10.12 -7.90 7.58
CA LYS A 11 -10.95 -8.51 8.63
C LYS A 11 -10.22 -9.43 9.63
N GLY A 12 -8.91 -9.64 9.50
CA GLY A 12 -8.10 -10.48 10.38
C GLY A 12 -6.80 -9.85 10.91
N GLY A 13 -6.53 -8.56 10.68
CA GLY A 13 -5.35 -7.91 11.23
C GLY A 13 -4.90 -6.63 10.53
N ILE A 14 -3.86 -6.01 11.09
CA ILE A 14 -3.14 -4.86 10.53
C ILE A 14 -1.97 -5.42 9.71
N ILE A 15 -1.97 -5.18 8.40
CA ILE A 15 -0.89 -5.62 7.50
C ILE A 15 -0.27 -4.42 6.78
N PRO A 16 1.00 -4.52 6.32
CA PRO A 16 1.59 -3.48 5.49
C PRO A 16 0.78 -3.23 4.22
N GLY A 17 0.64 -1.95 3.88
CA GLY A 17 -0.06 -1.47 2.71
C GLY A 17 0.63 -1.94 1.44
N THR A 18 -0.16 -2.29 0.44
CA THR A 18 0.35 -2.87 -0.81
C THR A 18 0.05 -1.97 -2.00
N TRP A 19 1.08 -1.56 -2.73
CA TRP A 19 0.94 -0.92 -4.03
C TRP A 19 0.59 -1.98 -5.08
N ILE A 20 -0.48 -1.75 -5.83
CA ILE A 20 -0.96 -2.63 -6.88
C ILE A 20 -0.82 -1.92 -8.22
N GLU A 21 -0.27 -2.62 -9.21
CA GLU A 21 -0.02 -2.07 -10.54
C GLU A 21 -1.31 -1.69 -11.30
N GLY A 22 -1.31 -0.50 -11.89
CA GLY A 22 -2.37 0.00 -12.76
C GLY A 22 -3.63 0.47 -12.02
N GLU A 23 -4.65 0.82 -12.78
CA GLU A 23 -5.91 1.32 -12.23
C GLU A 23 -6.72 0.20 -11.54
N PRO A 24 -7.52 0.51 -10.50
CA PRO A 24 -8.41 -0.45 -9.88
C PRO A 24 -9.46 -0.98 -10.87
N GLU A 25 -9.46 -2.30 -11.06
CA GLU A 25 -10.48 -3.01 -11.86
C GLU A 25 -11.45 -3.73 -10.92
N LYS A 26 -12.76 -3.63 -11.17
CA LYS A 26 -13.76 -4.36 -10.36
C LYS A 26 -13.67 -5.87 -10.58
N SER A 27 -13.93 -6.63 -9.53
CA SER A 27 -14.04 -8.09 -9.52
C SER A 27 -15.35 -8.49 -8.87
N PHE A 28 -16.12 -9.38 -9.51
CA PHE A 28 -17.41 -9.85 -9.01
C PHE A 28 -17.32 -10.57 -7.66
N TRP A 29 -16.22 -11.27 -7.39
CA TRP A 29 -16.06 -12.08 -6.17
C TRP A 29 -15.18 -11.43 -5.11
N THR A 30 -14.15 -10.68 -5.53
CA THR A 30 -13.11 -10.17 -4.63
C THR A 30 -13.17 -8.65 -4.45
N GLY A 31 -14.16 -7.97 -5.06
CA GLY A 31 -14.27 -6.51 -5.08
C GLY A 31 -13.33 -5.86 -6.09
N THR A 32 -12.02 -6.08 -5.95
CA THR A 32 -10.98 -5.56 -6.86
C THR A 32 -10.17 -6.70 -7.46
N LYS A 33 -9.90 -6.61 -8.76
CA LYS A 33 -9.08 -7.59 -9.50
C LYS A 33 -7.61 -7.28 -9.26
N VAL A 34 -6.95 -8.20 -8.56
CA VAL A 34 -5.52 -8.13 -8.20
C VAL A 34 -4.70 -9.28 -8.79
N LYS A 35 -5.34 -10.24 -9.46
CA LYS A 35 -4.67 -11.40 -10.07
C LYS A 35 -3.89 -10.94 -11.32
N GLY A 36 -2.63 -11.34 -11.43
CA GLY A 36 -1.75 -10.97 -12.54
C GLY A 36 -1.14 -9.57 -12.44
N LYS A 37 -1.47 -8.80 -11.40
CA LYS A 37 -0.89 -7.47 -11.14
C LYS A 37 0.30 -7.60 -10.20
N ARG A 38 1.38 -6.86 -10.48
CA ARG A 38 2.50 -6.74 -9.55
C ARG A 38 2.03 -6.09 -8.25
N ARG A 39 2.55 -6.60 -7.13
CA ARG A 39 2.19 -6.16 -5.77
C ARG A 39 3.47 -5.88 -5.00
N LEU A 40 3.62 -4.66 -4.52
CA LEU A 40 4.82 -4.21 -3.82
C LEU A 40 4.44 -3.68 -2.45
N ALA A 41 5.18 -4.04 -1.42
CA ALA A 41 4.99 -3.43 -0.10
C ALA A 41 5.33 -1.94 -0.17
N ILE A 42 4.54 -1.12 0.51
CA ILE A 42 4.76 0.33 0.58
C ILE A 42 5.59 0.66 1.81
N SER A 43 6.72 1.34 1.60
CA SER A 43 7.44 2.05 2.65
C SER A 43 6.99 3.51 2.67
N ALA A 44 6.84 4.09 3.86
CA ALA A 44 6.55 5.50 4.04
C ALA A 44 7.72 6.18 4.77
N PHE A 45 8.09 7.38 4.34
CA PHE A 45 9.05 8.22 5.04
C PHE A 45 8.38 9.52 5.47
N ARG A 46 8.28 9.73 6.78
CA ARG A 46 7.71 10.95 7.36
C ARG A 46 8.81 11.97 7.61
N CYS A 47 8.59 13.21 7.19
CA CYS A 47 9.39 14.34 7.64
C CYS A 47 9.05 14.62 9.12
N THR A 48 10.06 14.57 9.99
CA THR A 48 9.88 14.81 11.43
C THR A 48 9.53 16.26 11.75
N GLU A 49 9.92 17.20 10.88
CA GLU A 49 9.73 18.65 11.07
C GLU A 49 8.34 19.14 10.62
N CYS A 50 7.89 18.73 9.43
CA CYS A 50 6.66 19.27 8.82
C CYS A 50 5.56 18.21 8.57
N GLY A 51 5.85 16.92 8.76
CA GLY A 51 4.88 15.84 8.58
C GLY A 51 4.58 15.43 7.14
N TYR A 52 5.27 16.00 6.15
CA TYR A 52 5.22 15.50 4.76
C TYR A 52 5.54 14.01 4.70
N LEU A 53 4.83 13.27 3.84
CA LEU A 53 4.95 11.82 3.69
C LEU A 53 5.31 11.46 2.25
N GLU A 54 6.41 10.72 2.11
CA GLU A 54 6.84 10.12 0.86
C GLU A 54 6.52 8.62 0.86
N LEU A 55 6.01 8.11 -0.25
CA LEU A 55 5.62 6.71 -0.39
C LEU A 55 6.44 6.03 -1.49
N TYR A 56 6.98 4.87 -1.20
CA TYR A 56 7.81 4.09 -2.12
C TYR A 56 7.28 2.67 -2.24
N ALA A 57 7.15 2.20 -3.48
CA ALA A 57 6.91 0.80 -3.76
C ALA A 57 8.26 0.06 -3.78
N ASN A 58 8.48 -0.84 -2.81
CA ASN A 58 9.74 -1.58 -2.69
C ASN A 58 9.92 -2.54 -3.89
N ARG A 59 11.14 -2.66 -4.41
CA ARG A 59 11.45 -3.51 -5.59
C ARG A 59 11.45 -5.00 -5.26
#